data_AF-A0A8B6Y5L7-F1
#
_entry.id   AF-A0A8B6Y5L7-F1
#
_cell.length_a   1.000
_cell.length_b   1.000
_cell.length_c   1.000
_cell.angle_alpha   90.00
_cell.angle_beta   90.00
_cell.angle_gamma   90.00
#
_symmetry.space_group_name_H-M   'P 1'
#
loop_
_entity.id
_entity.type
_entity.pdbx_description
1 polymer ?
#
loop_
_entity_poly.entity_id
_entity_poly.type
_entity_poly.pdbx_seq_one_letter_code
_entity_poly.pdbx_strand_id
1 'polypeptide(L)'
;LLSFEIPHIKIHISLHNNAANIVAGVRDSGFKSTPCFTHTIQLSIHDSVLSQISVKDILACCTRLPTHFHHSPTAAAKLEAIQERLGTNKHMLVKDVATRWNNSYDMIEGMLDQRVPLATFTANHATQSILSLFQWGLLDKIFHILEPFKTLTVNFSKQEAYMSDFISSIMALNFLTKQLNN
;
A
#
# COMPACT_ATOMS: atom_id res chain seq x y z
N LEU A 1 -24.15 -6.83 20.93
CA LEU A 1 -24.02 -6.84 22.40
C LEU A 1 -25.32 -7.23 23.06
N LEU A 2 -26.41 -6.49 22.81
CA LEU A 2 -27.76 -6.86 23.27
C LEU A 2 -28.22 -8.22 22.72
N SER A 3 -27.96 -8.49 21.44
CA SER A 3 -28.25 -9.78 20.79
C SER A 3 -27.43 -10.96 21.31
N PHE A 4 -26.34 -10.70 22.02
CA PHE A 4 -25.46 -11.72 22.61
C PHE A 4 -25.51 -11.69 24.15
N GLU A 5 -26.39 -10.86 24.72
CA GLU A 5 -26.58 -10.67 26.16
C GLU A 5 -25.27 -10.42 26.96
N ILE A 6 -24.28 -9.77 26.33
CA ILE A 6 -22.99 -9.49 26.97
C ILE A 6 -23.14 -8.26 27.89
N PRO A 7 -22.97 -8.40 29.22
CA PRO A 7 -23.05 -7.28 30.13
C PRO A 7 -21.93 -6.27 29.89
N HIS A 8 -22.23 -4.98 30.07
CA HIS A 8 -21.27 -3.89 29.89
C HIS A 8 -19.99 -4.06 30.70
N ILE A 9 -20.08 -4.62 31.91
CA ILE A 9 -18.94 -4.88 32.81
C ILE A 9 -17.95 -5.91 32.27
N LYS A 10 -18.38 -6.79 31.34
CA LYS A 10 -17.52 -7.80 30.71
C LYS A 10 -16.75 -7.23 29.50
N ILE A 11 -17.02 -5.98 29.12
CA ILE A 11 -16.36 -5.33 28.00
C ILE A 11 -15.22 -4.48 28.56
N HIS A 12 -14.00 -4.99 28.41
CA HIS A 12 -12.81 -4.35 28.98
C HIS A 12 -12.27 -3.23 28.09
N ILE A 13 -12.22 -3.45 26.78
CA ILE A 13 -11.72 -2.49 25.80
C ILE A 13 -12.39 -2.71 24.44
N SER A 14 -12.74 -1.62 23.79
CA SER A 14 -13.19 -1.60 22.39
C SER A 14 -12.03 -1.17 21.49
N LEU A 15 -11.59 -2.06 20.61
CA LEU A 15 -10.65 -1.75 19.54
C LEU A 15 -11.44 -1.24 18.33
N HIS A 16 -11.07 -0.08 17.81
CA HIS A 16 -11.80 0.53 16.70
C HIS A 16 -10.87 1.17 15.67
N ASN A 17 -11.39 1.35 14.45
CA ASN A 17 -10.75 2.24 13.49
C ASN A 17 -10.90 3.70 13.93
N ASN A 18 -10.16 4.61 13.31
CA ASN A 18 -10.13 6.03 13.68
C ASN A 18 -11.19 6.83 12.91
N ALA A 19 -12.20 6.17 12.33
CA ALA A 19 -13.28 6.87 11.64
C ALA A 19 -14.08 7.70 12.65
N ALA A 20 -14.33 8.98 12.33
CA ALA A 20 -14.89 9.94 13.27
C ALA A 20 -16.24 9.49 13.87
N ASN A 21 -17.10 8.86 13.07
CA ASN A 21 -18.38 8.30 13.51
C ASN A 21 -18.21 7.11 14.46
N ILE A 22 -17.20 6.26 14.24
CA ILE A 22 -16.91 5.13 15.12
C ILE A 22 -16.34 5.63 16.45
N VAL A 23 -15.41 6.58 16.41
CA VAL A 23 -14.84 7.22 17.62
C VAL A 23 -15.94 7.87 18.44
N ALA A 24 -16.85 8.62 17.80
CA ALA A 24 -17.99 9.22 18.47
C ALA A 24 -18.93 8.15 19.08
N GLY A 25 -19.29 7.12 18.32
CA GLY A 25 -20.18 6.06 18.80
C GLY A 25 -19.61 5.27 19.98
N VAL A 26 -18.31 4.96 19.98
CA VAL A 26 -17.66 4.27 21.11
C VAL A 26 -17.56 5.19 22.32
N ARG A 27 -17.25 6.48 22.14
CA ARG A 27 -17.28 7.46 23.24
C ARG A 27 -18.68 7.55 23.85
N ASP A 28 -19.71 7.68 23.03
CA ASP A 28 -21.10 7.85 23.48
C ASP A 28 -21.65 6.56 24.12
N SER A 29 -21.05 5.39 23.82
CA SER A 29 -21.37 4.12 24.48
C SER A 29 -20.80 3.98 25.90
N GLY A 30 -19.83 4.82 26.30
CA GLY A 30 -19.18 4.73 27.61
C GLY A 30 -18.14 3.62 27.75
N PHE A 31 -17.83 2.88 26.67
CA PHE A 31 -16.77 1.88 26.68
C PHE A 31 -15.38 2.53 26.73
N LYS A 32 -14.46 1.92 27.49
CA LYS A 32 -13.03 2.17 27.31
C LYS A 32 -12.63 1.73 25.91
N SER A 33 -11.81 2.51 25.23
CA SER A 33 -11.45 2.22 23.84
C SER A 33 -10.00 2.57 23.53
N THR A 34 -9.47 1.95 22.47
CA THR A 34 -8.17 2.29 21.93
C THR A 34 -8.17 2.18 20.41
N PRO A 35 -7.47 3.09 19.70
CA PRO A 35 -7.24 3.00 18.27
C PRO A 35 -6.60 1.68 17.84
N CYS A 36 -7.06 1.16 16.71
CA CYS A 36 -6.44 0.02 16.06
C CYS A 36 -5.06 0.41 15.49
N PHE A 37 -4.02 -0.32 15.91
CA PHE A 37 -2.64 -0.06 15.51
C PHE A 37 -2.41 -0.07 13.99
N THR A 38 -2.91 -1.09 13.29
CA THR A 38 -2.77 -1.18 11.82
C THR A 38 -3.48 -0.04 11.10
N HIS A 39 -4.62 0.41 11.64
CA HIS A 39 -5.35 1.54 11.10
C HIS A 39 -4.63 2.87 11.37
N THR A 40 -4.00 3.02 12.53
CA THR A 40 -3.15 4.18 12.83
C THR A 40 -1.97 4.25 11.86
N ILE A 41 -1.30 3.13 11.58
CA ILE A 41 -0.22 3.07 10.57
C ILE A 41 -0.74 3.44 9.18
N GLN A 42 -1.91 2.92 8.79
CA GLN A 42 -2.55 3.27 7.51
C GLN A 42 -2.74 4.79 7.36
N LEU A 43 -3.17 5.48 8.42
CA LEU A 43 -3.30 6.94 8.40
C LEU A 43 -1.93 7.63 8.34
N SER A 44 -0.97 7.19 9.15
CA SER A 44 0.38 7.76 9.15
C SER A 44 1.05 7.66 7.77
N ILE A 45 0.97 6.53 7.09
CA ILE A 45 1.51 6.34 5.74
C ILE A 45 0.77 7.22 4.73
N HIS A 46 -0.56 7.27 4.83
CA HIS A 46 -1.34 8.12 3.95
C HIS A 46 -0.92 9.58 4.07
N ASP A 47 -0.79 10.10 5.29
CA ASP A 47 -0.51 11.52 5.52
C ASP A 47 0.96 11.88 5.26
N SER A 48 1.89 10.99 5.62
CA SER A 48 3.32 11.26 5.50
C SER A 48 3.89 10.96 4.11
N VAL A 49 3.38 9.95 3.39
CA VAL A 49 3.94 9.51 2.11
C VAL A 49 2.95 9.72 0.97
N LEU A 50 1.77 9.07 1.02
CA LEU A 50 0.85 9.04 -0.11
C LEU A 50 0.17 10.39 -0.38
N SER A 51 0.11 11.25 0.64
CA SER A 51 -0.47 12.59 0.52
C SER A 51 0.45 13.60 -0.16
N GLN A 52 1.75 13.29 -0.29
CA GLN A 52 2.71 14.15 -0.97
C GLN A 52 2.36 14.31 -2.45
N ILE A 53 2.44 15.55 -2.96
CA ILE A 53 2.03 15.90 -4.33
C ILE A 53 2.79 15.05 -5.37
N SER A 54 4.12 14.98 -5.24
CA SER A 54 4.98 14.19 -6.14
C SER A 54 4.62 12.70 -6.14
N VAL A 55 4.23 12.15 -4.98
CA VAL A 55 3.81 10.76 -4.85
C VAL A 55 2.46 10.54 -5.53
N LYS A 56 1.47 11.41 -5.27
CA LYS A 56 0.15 11.34 -5.92
C LYS A 56 0.25 11.38 -7.44
N ASP A 57 1.07 12.28 -7.98
CA ASP A 57 1.23 12.44 -9.43
C ASP A 57 1.80 11.18 -10.08
N ILE A 58 2.79 10.55 -9.43
CA ILE A 58 3.38 9.31 -9.92
C ILE A 58 2.41 8.14 -9.79
N LEU A 59 1.69 8.00 -8.67
CA LEU A 59 0.67 6.96 -8.50
C LEU A 59 -0.47 7.12 -9.52
N ALA A 60 -0.88 8.34 -9.82
CA ALA A 60 -1.83 8.63 -10.89
C ALA A 60 -1.29 8.20 -12.26
N CYS A 61 0.02 8.31 -12.51
CA CYS A 61 0.62 7.77 -13.73
C CYS A 61 0.61 6.23 -13.73
N CYS A 62 1.03 5.63 -12.62
CA CYS A 62 1.08 4.17 -12.45
C CYS A 62 -0.30 3.52 -12.61
N THR A 63 -1.40 4.21 -12.28
CA THR A 63 -2.77 3.69 -12.46
C THR A 63 -3.31 3.80 -13.89
N ARG A 64 -2.86 4.79 -14.67
CA ARG A 64 -3.26 4.95 -16.08
C ARG A 64 -2.67 3.86 -16.97
N LEU A 65 -1.49 3.36 -16.62
CA LEU A 65 -0.77 2.40 -17.45
C LEU A 65 -1.45 1.02 -17.53
N PRO A 66 -1.84 0.36 -16.42
CA PRO A 66 -2.69 -0.82 -16.47
C PRO A 66 -3.93 -0.60 -17.33
N THR A 67 -4.59 0.56 -17.17
CA THR A 67 -5.81 0.91 -17.90
C THR A 67 -5.59 0.86 -19.42
N HIS A 68 -4.45 1.35 -19.92
CA HIS A 68 -4.10 1.25 -21.35
C HIS A 68 -4.00 -0.21 -21.82
N PHE A 69 -3.29 -1.07 -21.08
CA PHE A 69 -3.13 -2.48 -21.45
C PHE A 69 -4.43 -3.27 -21.32
N HIS A 70 -5.24 -2.97 -20.32
CA HIS A 70 -6.58 -3.57 -20.15
C HIS A 70 -7.52 -3.24 -21.32
N HIS A 71 -7.44 -2.03 -21.88
CA HIS A 71 -8.30 -1.60 -22.99
C HIS A 71 -7.75 -1.92 -24.38
N SER A 72 -6.48 -2.32 -24.49
CA SER A 72 -5.83 -2.62 -25.76
C SER A 72 -5.26 -4.05 -25.75
N PRO A 73 -6.04 -5.04 -26.20
CA PRO A 73 -5.58 -6.43 -26.31
C PRO A 73 -4.29 -6.55 -27.13
N THR A 74 -4.15 -5.73 -28.18
CA THR A 74 -2.94 -5.66 -28.99
C THR A 74 -1.73 -5.16 -28.19
N ALA A 75 -1.89 -4.13 -27.35
CA ALA A 75 -0.81 -3.66 -26.50
C ALA A 75 -0.47 -4.68 -25.40
N ALA A 76 -1.47 -5.33 -24.82
CA ALA A 76 -1.28 -6.37 -23.80
C ALA A 76 -0.51 -7.57 -24.37
N ALA A 77 -0.91 -8.10 -25.52
CA ALA A 77 -0.23 -9.21 -26.18
C ALA A 77 1.23 -8.88 -26.54
N LYS A 78 1.50 -7.63 -26.94
CA LYS A 78 2.87 -7.15 -27.19
C LYS A 78 3.71 -7.06 -25.92
N LEU A 79 3.13 -6.57 -24.82
CA LEU A 79 3.82 -6.54 -23.52
C LEU A 79 4.12 -7.97 -23.05
N GLU A 80 3.16 -8.88 -23.19
CA GLU A 80 3.33 -10.30 -22.84
C GLU A 80 4.44 -10.97 -23.66
N ALA A 81 4.48 -10.74 -24.97
CA ALA A 81 5.55 -11.26 -25.83
C ALA A 81 6.93 -10.69 -25.43
N ILE A 82 7.00 -9.44 -24.96
CA ILE A 82 8.23 -8.85 -24.42
C ILE A 82 8.61 -9.53 -23.10
N GLN A 83 7.65 -9.74 -22.19
CA GLN A 83 7.88 -10.43 -20.91
C GLN A 83 8.40 -11.86 -21.15
N GLU A 84 7.82 -12.58 -22.10
CA GLU A 84 8.28 -13.90 -22.55
C GLU A 84 9.72 -13.89 -23.01
N ARG A 85 10.05 -12.99 -23.95
CA ARG A 85 11.38 -12.89 -24.53
C ARG A 85 12.44 -12.53 -23.49
N LEU A 86 12.08 -11.72 -22.49
CA LEU A 86 12.98 -11.31 -21.40
C LEU A 86 13.02 -12.31 -20.24
N GLY A 87 12.18 -13.34 -20.23
CA GLY A 87 12.10 -14.31 -19.14
C GLY A 87 11.58 -13.71 -17.82
N THR A 88 10.85 -12.59 -17.88
CA THR A 88 10.29 -11.95 -16.69
C THR A 88 8.93 -12.56 -16.32
N ASN A 89 8.49 -12.36 -15.07
CA ASN A 89 7.17 -12.79 -14.63
C ASN A 89 6.08 -12.20 -15.55
N LYS A 90 5.24 -13.08 -16.10
CA LYS A 90 4.06 -12.69 -16.87
C LYS A 90 2.95 -12.33 -15.92
N HIS A 91 2.79 -11.05 -15.66
CA HIS A 91 1.59 -10.54 -15.00
C HIS A 91 1.16 -9.23 -15.63
N MET A 92 -0.15 -9.02 -15.59
CA MET A 92 -0.71 -7.72 -15.93
C MET A 92 -0.42 -6.75 -14.78
N LEU A 93 -0.23 -5.48 -15.12
CA LEU A 93 -0.05 -4.45 -14.11
C LEU A 93 -1.30 -4.36 -13.25
N VAL A 94 -1.13 -4.31 -11.93
CA VAL A 94 -2.24 -4.22 -10.98
C VAL A 94 -2.72 -2.76 -10.92
N LYS A 95 -4.04 -2.56 -11.01
CA LYS A 95 -4.66 -1.25 -10.82
C LYS A 95 -4.79 -0.96 -9.32
N ASP A 96 -4.36 0.23 -8.88
CA ASP A 96 -4.64 0.68 -7.52
C ASP A 96 -6.16 0.76 -7.28
N VAL A 97 -6.60 0.10 -6.22
CA VAL A 97 -7.94 0.26 -5.67
C VAL A 97 -7.77 1.07 -4.39
N ALA A 98 -8.09 2.37 -4.47
CA ALA A 98 -7.70 3.45 -3.56
C ALA A 98 -8.18 3.38 -2.09
N THR A 99 -8.39 2.19 -1.52
CA THR A 99 -8.94 2.01 -0.17
C THR A 99 -7.90 1.66 0.89
N ARG A 100 -6.73 1.11 0.51
CA ARG A 100 -5.66 0.73 1.45
C ARG A 100 -4.30 1.02 0.86
N TRP A 101 -3.38 1.53 1.69
CA TRP A 101 -2.02 1.88 1.25
C TRP A 101 -1.26 0.65 0.71
N ASN A 102 -1.61 -0.54 1.21
CA ASN A 102 -1.10 -1.83 0.75
C ASN A 102 -1.30 -2.02 -0.76
N ASN A 103 -2.40 -1.53 -1.33
CA ASN A 103 -2.65 -1.67 -2.77
C ASN A 103 -1.73 -0.75 -3.58
N SER A 104 -1.46 0.45 -3.08
CA SER A 104 -0.46 1.33 -3.68
C SER A 104 0.93 0.71 -3.62
N TYR A 105 1.31 0.05 -2.51
CA TYR A 105 2.56 -0.70 -2.42
C TYR A 105 2.63 -1.82 -3.46
N ASP A 106 1.61 -2.67 -3.55
CA ASP A 106 1.57 -3.79 -4.51
C ASP A 106 1.60 -3.30 -5.97
N MET A 107 0.98 -2.15 -6.26
CA MET A 107 1.08 -1.50 -7.58
C MET A 107 2.51 -1.01 -7.86
N ILE A 108 3.18 -0.39 -6.89
CA ILE A 108 4.56 0.07 -7.05
C ILE A 108 5.48 -1.12 -7.30
N GLU A 109 5.35 -2.20 -6.52
CA GLU A 109 6.10 -3.45 -6.70
C GLU A 109 5.95 -3.97 -8.13
N GLY A 110 4.70 -4.14 -8.58
CA GLY A 110 4.43 -4.60 -9.95
C GLY A 110 4.94 -3.66 -11.04
N MET A 111 4.98 -2.35 -10.80
CA MET A 111 5.57 -1.38 -11.74
C MET A 111 7.10 -1.52 -11.81
N LEU A 112 7.76 -1.72 -10.67
CA LEU A 112 9.21 -1.91 -10.60
C LEU A 112 9.64 -3.23 -11.26
N ASP A 113 8.90 -4.33 -11.01
CA ASP A 113 9.12 -5.62 -11.65
C ASP A 113 9.00 -5.54 -13.18
N GLN A 114 8.08 -4.69 -13.67
CA GLN A 114 7.81 -4.51 -15.09
C GLN A 114 8.62 -3.39 -15.73
N ARG A 115 9.58 -2.78 -15.01
CA ARG A 115 10.37 -1.64 -15.51
C ARG A 115 11.08 -1.93 -16.84
N VAL A 116 11.73 -3.09 -16.96
CA VAL A 116 12.48 -3.47 -18.17
C VAL A 116 11.55 -3.84 -19.33
N PRO A 117 10.50 -4.68 -19.13
CA PRO A 117 9.49 -4.92 -20.16
C PRO A 117 8.82 -3.64 -20.67
N LEU A 118 8.43 -2.74 -19.76
CA LEU A 118 7.80 -1.46 -20.12
C LEU A 118 8.73 -0.53 -20.89
N ALA A 119 10.00 -0.43 -20.47
CA ALA A 119 11.01 0.34 -21.21
C ALA A 119 11.18 -0.20 -22.64
N THR A 120 11.26 -1.53 -22.79
CA THR A 120 11.36 -2.21 -24.09
C THR A 120 10.12 -1.96 -24.95
N PHE A 121 8.93 -2.01 -24.35
CA PHE A 121 7.68 -1.71 -25.04
C PHE A 121 7.68 -0.28 -25.58
N THR A 122 8.07 0.71 -24.76
CA THR A 122 8.14 2.13 -25.16
C THR A 122 9.24 2.45 -26.16
N ALA A 123 10.33 1.68 -26.19
CA ALA A 123 11.35 1.88 -27.22
C ALA A 123 10.83 1.49 -28.62
N ASN A 124 9.96 0.48 -28.69
CA ASN A 124 9.41 -0.05 -29.94
C ASN A 124 8.14 0.69 -30.42
N HIS A 125 7.56 1.54 -29.58
CA HIS A 125 6.35 2.30 -29.88
C HIS A 125 6.65 3.72 -29.48
N ALA A 126 6.71 4.66 -30.43
CA ALA A 126 7.05 6.08 -30.22
C ALA A 126 6.00 6.86 -29.41
N THR A 127 5.51 6.28 -28.33
CA THR A 127 4.69 6.87 -27.28
C THR A 127 5.60 7.51 -26.23
N GLN A 128 5.19 8.66 -25.69
CA GLN A 128 5.89 9.33 -24.58
C GLN A 128 6.26 8.34 -23.47
N SER A 129 7.48 8.48 -22.93
CA SER A 129 7.97 7.59 -21.86
C SER A 129 6.95 7.54 -20.73
N ILE A 130 6.62 6.33 -20.28
CA ILE A 130 5.59 6.10 -19.24
C ILE A 130 5.93 6.85 -17.94
N LEU A 131 7.19 6.78 -17.51
CA LEU A 131 7.74 7.49 -16.35
C LEU A 131 9.15 7.96 -16.68
N SER A 132 9.53 9.13 -16.18
CA SER A 132 10.88 9.66 -16.26
C SER A 132 11.85 8.89 -15.34
N LEU A 133 13.15 9.00 -15.58
CA LEU A 133 14.17 8.38 -14.71
C LEU A 133 14.04 8.82 -13.25
N PHE A 134 13.71 10.11 -13.03
CA PHE A 134 13.45 10.64 -11.69
C PHE A 134 12.22 9.97 -11.05
N GLN A 135 11.14 9.80 -11.80
CA GLN A 135 9.93 9.17 -11.29
C GLN A 135 10.15 7.69 -10.94
N TRP A 136 10.92 6.97 -11.75
CA TRP A 136 11.34 5.60 -11.42
C TRP A 136 12.17 5.55 -10.13
N GLY A 137 13.12 6.48 -9.96
CA GLY A 137 13.91 6.57 -8.72
C GLY A 137 13.06 6.94 -7.50
N LEU A 138 11.99 7.72 -7.67
CA LEU A 138 11.08 8.02 -6.57
C LEU A 138 10.19 6.82 -6.20
N LEU A 139 9.73 6.04 -7.19
CA LEU A 139 9.00 4.78 -6.93
C LEU A 139 9.83 3.80 -6.12
N ASP A 140 11.09 3.62 -6.49
CA ASP A 140 12.05 2.73 -5.82
C ASP A 140 12.25 3.13 -4.34
N LYS A 141 12.42 4.43 -4.08
CA LYS A 141 12.50 4.96 -2.70
C LYS A 141 11.22 4.72 -1.90
N ILE A 142 10.06 5.00 -2.50
CA ILE A 142 8.77 4.78 -1.82
C ILE A 142 8.59 3.30 -1.49
N PHE A 143 8.91 2.41 -2.43
CA PHE A 143 8.83 0.96 -2.24
C PHE A 143 9.64 0.54 -1.00
N HIS A 144 10.92 0.92 -0.93
CA HIS A 144 11.77 0.58 0.21
C HIS A 144 11.32 1.21 1.53
N ILE A 145 10.84 2.46 1.51
CA ILE A 145 10.29 3.11 2.71
C ILE A 145 9.07 2.35 3.25
N LEU A 146 8.21 1.86 2.38
CA LEU A 146 6.93 1.24 2.73
C LEU A 146 7.03 -0.26 3.07
N GLU A 147 8.03 -0.96 2.55
CA GLU A 147 8.29 -2.39 2.80
C GLU A 147 8.24 -2.81 4.28
N PRO A 148 8.94 -2.14 5.23
CA PRO A 148 8.89 -2.54 6.64
C PRO A 148 7.49 -2.36 7.24
N PHE A 149 6.74 -1.35 6.80
CA PHE A 149 5.36 -1.15 7.21
C PHE A 149 4.43 -2.24 6.66
N LYS A 150 4.73 -2.79 5.48
CA LYS A 150 3.88 -3.79 4.80
C LYS A 150 3.97 -5.08 5.57
N THR A 151 5.20 -5.51 5.82
CA THR A 151 5.53 -6.69 6.63
C THR A 151 4.84 -6.62 7.99
N LEU A 152 4.96 -5.48 8.66
CA LEU A 152 4.38 -5.28 9.98
C LEU A 152 2.85 -5.26 9.94
N THR A 153 2.24 -4.54 9.01
CA THR A 153 0.77 -4.46 8.90
C THR A 153 0.17 -5.82 8.59
N VAL A 154 0.82 -6.63 7.73
CA VAL A 154 0.43 -8.01 7.46
C VAL A 154 0.53 -8.88 8.72
N ASN A 155 1.61 -8.75 9.49
CA ASN A 155 1.78 -9.49 10.74
C ASN A 155 0.71 -9.14 11.77
N PHE A 156 0.42 -7.84 11.98
CA PHE A 156 -0.63 -7.39 12.91
C PHE A 156 -2.06 -7.61 12.43
N SER A 157 -2.24 -8.03 11.17
CA SER A 157 -3.55 -8.44 10.64
C SER A 157 -3.85 -9.92 10.91
N LYS A 158 -2.90 -10.70 11.43
CA LYS A 158 -3.07 -12.10 11.81
C LYS A 158 -3.76 -12.18 13.18
N GLN A 159 -4.51 -13.26 13.42
CA GLN A 159 -5.16 -13.50 14.71
C GLN A 159 -4.17 -13.70 15.86
N GLU A 160 -2.95 -14.11 15.55
CA GLU A 160 -1.87 -14.39 16.50
C GLU A 160 -1.05 -13.14 16.86
N ALA A 161 -1.46 -11.95 16.42
CA ALA A 161 -0.76 -10.72 16.75
C ALA A 161 -1.03 -10.30 18.19
N TYR A 162 0.04 -10.02 18.96
CA TYR A 162 -0.08 -9.63 20.35
C TYR A 162 0.20 -8.14 20.57
N MET A 163 -0.52 -7.54 21.52
CA MET A 163 -0.28 -6.15 21.96
C MET A 163 1.13 -5.94 22.52
N SER A 164 1.76 -7.00 23.05
CA SER A 164 3.13 -6.96 23.56
C SER A 164 4.15 -6.58 22.48
N ASP A 165 3.85 -6.85 21.22
CA ASP A 165 4.77 -6.64 20.11
C ASP A 165 4.74 -5.20 19.60
N PHE A 166 3.87 -4.33 20.15
CA PHE A 166 3.70 -2.96 19.65
C PHE A 166 4.96 -2.13 19.83
N ILE A 167 5.56 -2.17 21.02
CA ILE A 167 6.73 -1.35 21.35
C ILE A 167 7.93 -1.77 20.50
N SER A 168 8.21 -3.07 20.43
CA SER A 168 9.30 -3.62 19.62
C SER A 168 9.10 -3.32 18.13
N SER A 169 7.87 -3.41 17.64
CA SER A 169 7.52 -3.11 16.24
C SER A 169 7.70 -1.64 15.88
N ILE A 170 7.30 -0.71 16.77
CA ILE A 170 7.52 0.73 16.57
C ILE A 170 9.02 1.06 16.59
N MET A 171 9.78 0.45 17.52
CA MET A 171 11.24 0.62 17.57
C MET A 171 11.91 0.11 16.29
N ALA A 172 11.49 -1.05 15.78
CA ALA A 172 12.00 -1.60 14.53
C ALA A 172 11.69 -0.68 13.33
N LEU A 173 10.45 -0.18 13.21
CA LEU A 173 10.09 0.78 12.15
C LEU A 173 10.95 2.04 12.21
N ASN A 174 11.12 2.62 13.40
CA ASN A 174 11.95 3.82 13.59
C ASN A 174 13.42 3.58 13.24
N PHE A 175 13.94 2.39 13.52
CA PHE A 175 15.31 2.03 13.15
C PHE A 175 15.46 1.87 11.63
N LEU A 176 14.59 1.08 11.00
CA LEU A 176 14.64 0.79 9.55
C LEU A 176 14.44 2.06 8.72
N THR A 177 13.47 2.91 9.09
CA THR A 177 13.24 4.19 8.38
C THR A 177 14.40 5.16 8.51
N LYS A 178 15.14 5.16 9.62
CA LYS A 178 16.37 5.97 9.75
C LYS A 178 17.50 5.45 8.87
N GLN A 179 17.64 4.14 8.71
CA GLN A 179 18.65 3.57 7.82
C GLN A 179 18.37 3.88 6.34
N LEU A 180 17.10 3.90 5.94
CA LEU A 180 16.70 4.21 4.56
C LEU A 180 16.83 5.70 4.18
N ASN A 181 16.96 6.58 5.18
CA ASN A 181 17.12 8.02 5.00
C ASN A 181 18.60 8.50 5.03
N ASN A 182 19.55 7.59 5.29
CA ASN A 182 20.99 7.84 5.29
C ASN A 182 21.64 7.28 4.03
#